data_AF-A0A925ZLV6-F1
#
_entry.id   AF-A0A925ZLV6-F1
#
_cell.length_a   1.000
_cell.length_b   1.000
_cell.length_c   1.000
_cell.angle_alpha   90.00
_cell.angle_beta   90.00
_cell.angle_gamma   90.00
#
_symmetry.space_group_name_H-M   'P 1'
#
loop_
_entity.id
_entity.type
_entity.pdbx_description
1 polymer ?
#
loop_
_entity_poly.entity_id
_entity_poly.type
_entity_poly.pdbx_seq_one_letter_code
_entity_poly.pdbx_strand_id
1 'polypeptide(L)'
;MTRTRRDTGVLAAMAAWACATNPPVTDVPEVAAVTSRSIDGVRIHVVRSGWVRVKQAHRTLSGPESTRMLAIVFDRDHTAWMPVLVGIIDHPDGVFLVDAGLDERILDIAAIAEDRGNAFVYSNLLHFRFDTDDRIDRHLARLGIDPGRLAGV
;
A
#
# COMPACT_ATOMS: atom_id res chain seq x y z
N MET A 1 7.28 21.87 -49.28
CA MET A 1 6.02 21.20 -48.86
C MET A 1 6.33 19.74 -48.66
N THR A 2 6.12 19.07 -47.52
CA THR A 2 5.76 19.44 -46.15
C THR A 2 6.14 18.20 -45.33
N ARG A 3 6.85 18.41 -44.22
CA ARG A 3 7.47 17.36 -43.39
C ARG A 3 6.40 16.59 -42.60
N THR A 4 6.37 15.27 -42.72
CA THR A 4 5.47 14.37 -41.99
C THR A 4 5.82 14.39 -40.50
N ARG A 5 4.97 15.01 -39.69
CA ARG A 5 5.04 15.00 -38.22
C ARG A 5 3.87 14.12 -37.76
N ARG A 6 4.13 12.87 -37.39
CA ARG A 6 3.14 11.98 -36.78
C ARG A 6 3.72 11.31 -35.54
N ASP A 7 2.90 11.39 -34.49
CA ASP A 7 2.76 10.41 -33.41
C ASP A 7 3.81 10.35 -32.30
N THR A 8 4.19 11.51 -31.77
CA THR A 8 4.83 11.60 -30.43
C THR A 8 3.85 12.03 -29.33
N GLY A 9 2.64 12.48 -29.68
CA GLY A 9 1.71 13.10 -28.73
C GLY A 9 0.93 12.12 -27.87
N VAL A 10 0.50 10.98 -28.41
CA VAL A 10 -0.39 10.03 -27.69
C VAL A 10 0.38 9.23 -26.65
N LEU A 11 1.60 8.77 -26.98
CA LEU A 11 2.48 8.07 -26.03
C LEU A 11 2.99 8.97 -24.90
N ALA A 12 3.28 10.25 -25.20
CA ALA A 12 3.66 11.22 -24.18
C ALA A 12 2.48 11.58 -23.25
N ALA A 13 1.26 11.65 -23.78
CA ALA A 13 0.06 11.90 -22.99
C ALA A 13 -0.30 10.72 -22.06
N MET A 14 -0.11 9.47 -22.50
CA MET A 14 -0.33 8.29 -21.65
C MET A 14 0.76 8.13 -20.57
N ALA A 15 2.02 8.42 -20.88
CA ALA A 15 3.11 8.41 -19.90
C ALA A 15 2.97 9.55 -18.86
N ALA A 16 2.52 10.74 -19.29
CA ALA A 16 2.23 11.85 -18.38
C ALA A 16 1.03 11.58 -17.47
N TRP A 17 0.04 10.80 -17.92
CA TRP A 17 -1.10 10.40 -17.08
C TRP A 17 -0.68 9.36 -16.02
N ALA A 18 0.20 8.42 -16.38
CA ALA A 18 0.74 7.45 -15.43
C ALA A 18 1.63 8.09 -14.33
N CYS A 19 2.31 9.20 -14.63
CA CYS A 19 3.10 9.93 -13.62
C CYS A 19 2.29 10.89 -12.74
N ALA A 20 1.04 11.16 -13.08
CA ALA A 20 0.27 12.24 -12.47
C ALA A 20 -1.16 11.83 -12.18
N THR A 21 -1.37 10.93 -11.21
CA THR A 21 -2.50 11.04 -10.26
C THR A 21 -2.26 10.11 -9.08
N ASN A 22 -1.40 10.52 -8.14
CA ASN A 22 -1.79 10.29 -6.75
C ASN A 22 -2.91 11.31 -6.49
N PRO A 23 -4.18 10.88 -6.38
CA PRO A 23 -5.28 11.79 -6.17
C PRO A 23 -5.04 12.59 -4.89
N PRO A 24 -5.51 13.85 -4.83
CA PRO A 24 -5.26 14.72 -3.70
C PRO A 24 -5.70 14.07 -2.37
N VAL A 25 -4.93 14.41 -1.34
CA VAL A 25 -5.09 13.97 0.04
C VAL A 25 -6.36 14.59 0.63
N THR A 26 -7.50 14.01 0.32
CA THR A 26 -8.72 14.22 1.09
C THR A 26 -9.12 12.86 1.66
N ASP A 27 -9.68 12.87 2.87
CA ASP A 27 -10.38 11.71 3.45
C ASP A 27 -9.50 10.54 3.95
N VAL A 28 -8.25 10.80 4.37
CA VAL A 28 -7.51 9.83 5.19
C VAL A 28 -8.04 9.92 6.63
N PRO A 29 -8.59 8.84 7.21
CA PRO A 29 -9.11 8.90 8.57
C PRO A 29 -7.98 9.11 9.57
N GLU A 30 -8.27 9.78 10.68
CA GLU A 30 -7.32 9.89 11.79
C GLU A 30 -7.22 8.54 12.49
N VAL A 31 -6.09 7.86 12.30
CA VAL A 31 -5.75 6.60 12.95
C VAL A 31 -4.41 6.80 13.64
N ALA A 32 -4.34 6.46 14.93
CA ALA A 32 -3.11 6.56 15.70
C ALA A 32 -2.00 5.75 15.02
N ALA A 33 -0.80 6.33 14.91
CA ALA A 33 0.34 5.66 14.28
C ALA A 33 0.74 4.37 15.01
N VAL A 34 0.48 4.31 16.32
CA VAL A 34 0.74 3.14 17.16
C VAL A 34 -0.37 3.01 18.21
N THR A 35 -0.88 1.80 18.40
CA THR A 35 -1.71 1.42 19.55
C THR A 35 -1.03 0.26 20.27
N SER A 36 -0.93 0.31 21.60
CA SER A 36 -0.22 -0.71 22.38
C SER A 36 -1.10 -1.30 23.47
N ARG A 37 -0.92 -2.59 23.75
CA ARG A 37 -1.55 -3.31 24.87
C ARG A 37 -0.56 -4.27 25.49
N SER A 38 -0.62 -4.45 26.81
CA SER A 38 0.14 -5.47 27.52
C SER A 38 -0.77 -6.56 28.06
N ILE A 39 -0.33 -7.82 27.96
CA ILE A 39 -1.02 -9.01 28.49
C ILE A 39 0.06 -9.93 29.06
N ASP A 40 -0.02 -10.26 30.36
CA ASP A 40 0.87 -11.21 31.04
C ASP A 40 2.37 -11.04 30.75
N GLY A 41 2.85 -9.79 30.73
CA GLY A 41 4.26 -9.47 30.47
C GLY A 41 4.66 -9.41 28.99
N VAL A 42 3.73 -9.69 28.08
CA VAL A 42 3.88 -9.52 26.62
C VAL A 42 3.34 -8.15 26.22
N ARG A 43 4.08 -7.40 25.41
CA ARG A 43 3.62 -6.12 24.85
C ARG A 43 3.30 -6.29 23.37
N ILE A 44 2.08 -5.92 23.00
CA ILE A 44 1.58 -6.01 21.63
C ILE A 44 1.39 -4.59 21.12
N HIS A 45 2.00 -4.27 19.99
CA HIS A 45 1.83 -3.02 19.28
C HIS A 45 1.16 -3.28 17.94
N VAL A 46 0.17 -2.47 17.59
CA VAL A 46 -0.35 -2.37 16.24
C VAL A 46 0.11 -1.03 15.70
N VAL A 47 0.95 -1.07 14.67
CA VAL A 47 1.53 0.12 14.05
C VAL A 47 0.98 0.32 12.65
N ARG A 48 0.75 1.56 12.26
CA ARG A 48 0.35 1.92 10.90
C ARG A 48 1.58 1.95 10.00
N SER A 49 1.56 1.17 8.94
CA SER A 49 2.60 1.10 7.90
C SER A 49 2.10 1.68 6.57
N GLY A 50 1.52 2.89 6.63
CA GLY A 50 0.97 3.59 5.48
C GLY A 50 -0.51 3.30 5.23
N TRP A 51 -0.94 3.56 4.01
CA TRP A 51 -2.34 3.51 3.60
C TRP A 51 -2.50 2.88 2.23
N VAL A 52 -3.64 2.23 2.04
CA VAL A 52 -4.07 1.71 0.75
C VAL A 52 -5.52 2.09 0.51
N ARG A 53 -5.86 2.32 -0.75
CA ARG A 53 -7.24 2.24 -1.21
C ARG A 53 -7.29 1.44 -2.50
N VAL A 54 -8.37 0.69 -2.64
CA VAL A 54 -8.57 -0.27 -3.74
C VAL A 54 -9.94 -0.02 -4.37
N LYS A 55 -10.27 -0.67 -5.48
CA LYS A 55 -11.64 -0.64 -6.01
C LYS A 55 -12.65 -1.19 -4.99
N GLN A 56 -13.85 -0.59 -4.86
CA GLN A 56 -14.88 -1.04 -3.92
C GLN A 56 -15.21 -2.53 -4.09
N ALA A 57 -15.20 -3.02 -5.32
CA ALA A 57 -15.40 -4.41 -5.68
C ALA A 57 -14.36 -5.38 -5.07
N HIS A 58 -13.15 -4.92 -4.69
CA HIS A 58 -12.25 -5.76 -3.89
C HIS A 58 -12.83 -6.08 -2.51
N ARG A 59 -13.59 -5.14 -1.93
CA ARG A 59 -14.14 -5.25 -0.57
C ARG A 59 -15.52 -5.88 -0.54
N THR A 60 -16.37 -5.53 -1.50
CA THR A 60 -17.81 -5.83 -1.43
C THR A 60 -18.26 -6.93 -2.39
N LEU A 61 -17.46 -7.30 -3.39
CA LEU A 61 -17.92 -8.23 -4.41
C LEU A 61 -18.10 -9.64 -3.83
N SER A 62 -19.35 -10.10 -3.89
CA SER A 62 -19.78 -11.47 -3.67
C SER A 62 -20.30 -12.08 -4.98
N GLY A 63 -19.96 -13.32 -5.29
CA GLY A 63 -20.41 -14.00 -6.50
C GLY A 63 -19.36 -14.96 -7.06
N PRO A 64 -19.59 -15.52 -8.27
CA PRO A 64 -18.66 -16.45 -8.90
C PRO A 64 -17.29 -15.80 -9.15
N GLU A 65 -16.21 -16.53 -8.86
CA GLU A 65 -14.84 -16.02 -9.05
C GLU A 65 -14.54 -15.64 -10.51
N SER A 66 -15.19 -16.30 -11.47
CA SER A 66 -14.99 -16.07 -12.90
C SER A 66 -15.33 -14.65 -13.38
N THR A 67 -16.17 -13.91 -12.66
CA THR A 67 -16.54 -12.53 -13.02
C THR A 67 -15.84 -11.48 -12.14
N ARG A 68 -15.07 -11.91 -11.12
CA ARG A 68 -14.50 -11.02 -10.10
C ARG A 68 -13.51 -10.01 -10.65
N MET A 69 -12.60 -10.45 -11.51
CA MET A 69 -11.60 -9.56 -12.10
C MET A 69 -12.25 -8.48 -12.99
N LEU A 70 -13.22 -8.87 -13.82
CA LEU A 70 -13.94 -7.91 -14.67
C LEU A 70 -14.69 -6.88 -13.82
N ALA A 71 -15.39 -7.34 -12.78
CA ALA A 71 -16.10 -6.44 -11.86
C ALA A 71 -15.15 -5.44 -11.19
N ILE A 72 -13.95 -5.89 -10.77
CA ILE A 72 -12.93 -5.04 -10.17
C ILE A 72 -12.39 -4.01 -11.17
N VAL A 73 -12.04 -4.43 -12.39
CA VAL A 73 -11.46 -3.54 -13.41
C VAL A 73 -12.46 -2.48 -13.86
N PHE A 74 -13.74 -2.83 -13.99
CA PHE A 74 -14.79 -1.91 -14.42
C PHE A 74 -15.43 -1.11 -13.28
N ASP A 75 -15.05 -1.37 -12.03
CA ASP A 75 -15.50 -0.58 -10.90
C ASP A 75 -14.95 0.85 -10.99
N ARG A 76 -15.84 1.82 -10.88
CA ARG A 76 -15.50 3.25 -10.96
C ARG A 76 -15.08 3.81 -9.62
N ASP A 77 -15.51 3.17 -8.53
CA ASP A 77 -15.34 3.69 -7.19
C ASP A 77 -14.17 3.02 -6.47
N HIS A 78 -13.39 3.82 -5.76
CA HIS A 78 -12.39 3.34 -4.82
C HIS A 78 -12.96 3.36 -3.40
N THR A 79 -12.38 2.53 -2.53
CA THR A 79 -12.59 2.59 -1.10
C THR A 79 -12.10 3.92 -0.54
N ALA A 80 -12.60 4.28 0.65
CA ALA A 80 -11.87 5.21 1.51
C ALA A 80 -10.44 4.68 1.76
N TRP A 81 -9.53 5.56 2.17
CA TRP A 81 -8.21 5.15 2.62
C TRP A 81 -8.31 4.23 3.83
N MET A 82 -7.66 3.07 3.75
CA MET A 82 -7.59 2.06 4.80
C MET A 82 -6.14 1.97 5.28
N PRO A 83 -5.91 1.91 6.60
CA PRO A 83 -4.55 1.79 7.11
C PRO A 83 -4.00 0.40 6.79
N VAL A 84 -2.74 0.35 6.36
CA VAL A 84 -1.97 -0.91 6.37
C VAL A 84 -1.39 -1.03 7.77
N LEU A 85 -1.59 -2.17 8.42
CA LEU A 85 -1.24 -2.37 9.83
C LEU A 85 -0.23 -3.51 9.95
N VAL A 86 0.73 -3.33 10.85
CA VAL A 86 1.70 -4.37 11.24
C VAL A 86 1.55 -4.63 12.74
N GLY A 87 1.54 -5.90 13.12
CA GLY A 87 1.62 -6.31 14.52
C GLY A 87 3.08 -6.46 14.95
N ILE A 88 3.42 -5.96 16.15
CA ILE A 88 4.71 -6.19 16.80
C ILE A 88 4.41 -6.80 18.17
N ILE A 89 4.90 -8.01 18.42
CA ILE A 89 4.75 -8.72 19.68
C ILE A 89 6.12 -8.76 20.35
N ASP A 90 6.33 -7.89 21.34
CA ASP A 90 7.51 -7.90 22.21
C ASP A 90 7.27 -8.91 23.34
N HIS A 91 7.76 -10.13 23.11
CA HIS A 91 7.69 -11.26 24.03
C HIS A 91 9.05 -11.44 24.74
N PRO A 92 9.08 -12.00 25.97
CA PRO A 92 10.35 -12.33 26.64
C PRO A 92 11.31 -13.16 25.79
N ASP A 93 10.79 -14.11 25.01
CA ASP A 93 11.58 -14.99 24.14
C ASP A 93 12.05 -14.34 22.83
N GLY A 94 11.55 -13.15 22.50
CA GLY A 94 11.89 -12.48 21.25
C GLY A 94 10.79 -11.54 20.74
N VAL A 95 11.11 -10.82 19.67
CA VAL A 95 10.16 -9.94 18.99
C VAL A 95 9.60 -10.67 17.78
N PHE A 96 8.28 -10.69 17.64
CA PHE A 96 7.60 -11.28 16.49
C PHE A 96 6.86 -10.19 15.72
N LEU A 97 7.01 -10.19 14.41
CA LEU A 97 6.20 -9.35 13.53
C LEU A 97 5.01 -10.15 13.01
N VAL A 98 3.89 -9.48 12.79
CA VAL A 98 2.74 -10.00 12.07
C VAL A 98 2.54 -9.08 10.88
N ASP A 99 2.84 -9.61 9.69
CA ASP A 99 3.01 -8.85 8.44
C ASP A 99 4.32 -8.04 8.41
N ALA A 100 4.78 -7.68 7.21
CA ALA A 100 5.97 -6.88 6.96
C ALA A 100 5.66 -5.40 6.67
N GLY A 101 4.38 -5.07 6.43
CA GLY A 101 3.95 -3.70 6.14
C GLY A 101 4.37 -3.22 4.75
N LEU A 102 4.50 -1.90 4.60
CA LEU A 102 4.92 -1.27 3.35
C LEU A 102 6.34 -0.73 3.45
N ASP A 103 6.96 -0.58 2.28
CA ASP A 103 8.18 0.19 2.08
C ASP A 103 8.03 1.17 0.90
N GLU A 104 8.98 2.09 0.77
CA GLU A 104 8.93 3.15 -0.25
C GLU A 104 8.84 2.64 -1.70
N ARG A 105 9.24 1.39 -1.99
CA ARG A 105 9.17 0.81 -3.33
C ARG A 105 7.73 0.62 -3.80
N ILE A 106 6.77 0.52 -2.88
CA ILE A 106 5.35 0.39 -3.23
C ILE A 106 4.80 1.63 -3.95
N LEU A 107 5.47 2.78 -3.81
CA LEU A 107 5.10 4.02 -4.50
C LEU A 107 5.45 3.98 -5.99
N ASP A 108 6.33 3.08 -6.41
CA ASP A 108 6.67 2.83 -7.81
C ASP A 108 6.04 1.51 -8.27
N ILE A 109 4.74 1.55 -8.57
CA ILE A 109 4.00 0.38 -9.06
C ILE A 109 4.64 -0.20 -10.33
N ALA A 110 5.27 0.63 -11.16
CA ALA A 110 5.93 0.18 -12.38
C ALA A 110 7.21 -0.61 -12.09
N ALA A 111 7.91 -0.32 -10.99
CA ALA A 111 9.10 -1.08 -10.57
C ALA A 111 8.77 -2.42 -9.91
N ILE A 112 7.58 -2.57 -9.31
CA ILE A 112 7.15 -3.83 -8.66
C ILE A 112 6.36 -4.76 -9.58
N ALA A 113 5.80 -4.25 -10.68
CA ALA A 113 5.08 -5.07 -11.65
C ALA A 113 6.05 -5.79 -12.59
N GLU A 114 5.85 -7.10 -12.78
CA GLU A 114 6.70 -7.94 -13.66
C GLU A 114 6.68 -7.49 -15.13
N ASP A 115 5.59 -6.83 -15.56
CA ASP A 115 5.46 -6.27 -16.91
C ASP A 115 4.64 -4.96 -16.94
N ARG A 116 4.74 -4.25 -18.07
CA ARG A 116 4.08 -2.94 -18.29
C ARG A 116 2.56 -3.00 -18.32
N GLY A 117 1.96 -4.12 -18.77
CA GLY A 117 0.52 -4.29 -18.81
C GLY A 117 -0.05 -4.41 -17.40
N ASN A 118 0.59 -5.25 -16.59
CA ASN A 118 0.28 -5.42 -15.17
C ASN A 118 0.53 -4.12 -14.39
N ALA A 119 1.60 -3.39 -14.69
CA ALA A 119 1.86 -2.07 -14.09
C ALA A 119 0.68 -1.09 -14.32
N PHE A 120 0.18 -1.02 -15.55
CA PHE A 120 -0.94 -0.15 -15.90
C PHE A 120 -2.23 -0.57 -15.18
N VAL A 121 -2.50 -1.87 -15.09
CA VAL A 121 -3.66 -2.39 -14.36
C VAL A 121 -3.54 -2.05 -12.88
N TYR A 122 -2.43 -2.41 -12.22
CA TYR A 122 -2.27 -2.16 -10.78
C TYR A 122 -2.30 -0.68 -10.42
N SER A 123 -1.74 0.20 -11.26
CA SER A 123 -1.79 1.65 -11.04
C SER A 123 -3.20 2.22 -11.03
N ASN A 124 -4.15 1.56 -11.70
CA ASN A 124 -5.57 1.95 -11.69
C ASN A 124 -6.37 1.28 -10.56
N LEU A 125 -5.93 0.11 -10.09
CA LEU A 125 -6.66 -0.69 -9.10
C LEU A 125 -6.24 -0.36 -7.66
N LEU A 126 -4.95 -0.11 -7.45
CA LEU A 126 -4.31 0.01 -6.15
C LEU A 126 -3.65 1.38 -6.02
N HIS A 127 -3.99 2.10 -4.97
CA HIS A 127 -3.39 3.38 -4.66
C HIS A 127 -2.79 3.28 -3.26
N PHE A 128 -1.51 3.61 -3.15
CA PHE A 128 -0.78 3.58 -1.90
C PHE A 128 -0.39 4.98 -1.45
N ARG A 129 -0.28 5.14 -0.14
CA ARG A 129 0.38 6.29 0.47
C ARG A 129 1.30 5.78 1.55
N PHE A 130 2.52 6.29 1.53
CA PHE A 130 3.56 5.89 2.44
C PHE A 130 4.38 7.10 2.87
N ASP A 131 4.65 7.21 4.15
CA ASP A 131 5.66 8.12 4.70
C ASP A 131 6.85 7.28 5.18
N THR A 132 8.07 7.82 5.11
CA THR A 132 9.25 7.14 5.68
C THR A 132 9.06 6.87 7.16
N ASP A 133 8.31 7.72 7.86
CA ASP A 133 7.95 7.53 9.26
C ASP A 133 7.02 6.34 9.51
N ASP A 134 6.38 5.78 8.48
CA ASP A 134 5.52 4.59 8.56
C ASP A 134 6.30 3.28 8.34
N ARG A 135 7.61 3.32 8.03
CA ARG A 135 8.43 2.11 7.92
C ARG A 135 8.54 1.38 9.26
N ILE A 136 8.59 0.05 9.19
CA ILE A 136 8.65 -0.81 10.39
C ILE A 136 9.91 -0.57 11.23
N ASP A 137 11.06 -0.33 10.60
CA ASP A 137 12.32 -0.04 11.29
C ASP A 137 12.24 1.27 12.10
N ARG A 138 11.53 2.28 11.59
CA ARG A 138 11.26 3.53 12.32
C ARG A 138 10.35 3.30 13.51
N HIS A 139 9.32 2.47 13.36
CA HIS A 139 8.44 2.10 14.48
C HIS A 139 9.19 1.34 15.58
N LEU A 140 10.00 0.34 15.22
CA LEU A 140 10.83 -0.40 16.18
C LEU A 140 11.77 0.55 16.96
N ALA A 141 12.44 1.46 16.26
CA ALA A 141 13.31 2.46 16.88
C ALA A 141 12.55 3.37 17.87
N ARG A 142 11.35 3.87 17.50
CA ARG A 142 10.53 4.71 18.40
C ARG A 142 10.02 3.95 19.61
N LEU A 143 9.76 2.65 19.46
CA LEU A 143 9.34 1.77 20.55
C LEU A 143 10.49 1.32 21.44
N GLY A 144 11.74 1.64 21.08
CA GLY A 144 12.93 1.19 21.79
C GLY A 144 13.17 -0.32 21.66
N ILE A 145 12.66 -0.94 20.59
CA ILE A 145 12.79 -2.36 20.32
C ILE A 145 14.00 -2.57 19.41
N ASP A 146 14.95 -3.39 19.88
CA ASP A 146 16.11 -3.78 19.10
C ASP A 146 15.72 -4.76 17.98
N PRO A 147 15.96 -4.43 16.69
CA PRO A 147 15.73 -5.35 15.57
C PRO A 147 16.52 -6.66 15.68
N GLY A 148 17.63 -6.68 16.42
CA GLY A 148 18.40 -7.89 16.69
C GLY A 148 17.64 -8.95 17.51
N ARG A 149 16.53 -8.58 18.17
CA ARG A 149 15.66 -9.50 18.91
C ARG A 149 14.57 -10.14 18.04
N LEU A 150 14.50 -9.84 16.74
CA LEU A 150 13.51 -10.43 15.85
C LEU A 150 13.69 -11.95 15.78
N ALA A 151 12.66 -12.67 16.23
CA ALA A 151 12.61 -14.12 16.26
C ALA A 151 11.71 -14.71 15.14
N GLY A 152 10.84 -13.90 14.54
CA GLY A 152 9.97 -14.31 13.43
C GLY A 152 9.18 -13.17 12.79
N VAL A 153 8.70 -13.44 11.58
CA VAL A 153 7.80 -12.60 10.76
C VAL A 153 6.68 -13.50 10.20
#